data_AF-A0A7J6VFP3-F1
#
_entry.id   AF-A0A7J6VFP3-F1
#
_cell.length_a   1.000
_cell.length_b   1.000
_cell.length_c   1.000
_cell.angle_alpha   90.00
_cell.angle_beta   90.00
_cell.angle_gamma   90.00
#
_symmetry.space_group_name_H-M   'P 1'
#
loop_
_entity.id
_entity.type
_entity.pdbx_description
1 polymer ?
#
loop_
_entity_poly.entity_id
_entity_poly.type
_entity_poly.pdbx_seq_one_letter_code
_entity_poly.pdbx_strand_id
1 'polypeptide(L)'
;MPSSTLHLHFEAEDPYKHFTWRITYGIISPLGVNQQVILINGRFPGPEIHAVTNDNLIINVVNHLPEPFLLTWNGVQQRKNSWQDGVYGTNCPILPGRNFTYTLQVKDQIGSFFYFPSLDLHKAAGGFGGLRIVSRQGIPVPFPEPAADYTVLIGDWYLFGHQRLRNILDRGIMPPTPAGILINGLRSNAVFRVEQGTSLITY
;
A
#
# COMPACT_ATOMS: atom_id res chain seq x y z
N MET A 1 -42.11 -12.12 -35.06
CA MET A 1 -40.88 -11.40 -34.64
C MET A 1 -40.63 -11.75 -33.19
N PRO A 2 -39.49 -12.35 -32.80
CA PRO A 2 -39.24 -12.63 -31.39
C PRO A 2 -38.84 -11.32 -30.70
N SER A 3 -39.52 -11.02 -29.61
CA SER A 3 -39.22 -9.89 -28.72
C SER A 3 -37.96 -10.22 -27.93
N SER A 4 -36.90 -9.45 -28.14
CA SER A 4 -35.67 -9.54 -27.36
C SER A 4 -35.90 -8.79 -26.04
N THR A 5 -36.10 -9.53 -24.95
CA THR A 5 -36.16 -8.94 -23.60
C THR A 5 -34.73 -8.59 -23.16
N LEU A 6 -34.46 -7.29 -23.00
CA LEU A 6 -33.22 -6.80 -22.39
C LEU A 6 -33.28 -7.06 -20.88
N HIS A 7 -32.47 -8.00 -20.39
CA HIS A 7 -32.24 -8.19 -18.97
C HIS A 7 -31.22 -7.16 -18.48
N LEU A 8 -31.68 -6.15 -17.76
CA LEU A 8 -30.82 -5.23 -17.01
C LEU A 8 -30.51 -5.86 -15.66
N HIS A 9 -29.28 -6.31 -15.46
CA HIS A 9 -28.78 -6.64 -14.12
C HIS A 9 -28.42 -5.34 -13.40
N PHE A 10 -29.08 -5.09 -12.27
CA PHE A 10 -28.72 -4.02 -11.34
C PHE A 10 -28.15 -4.66 -10.09
N GLU A 11 -26.83 -4.59 -9.92
CA GLU A 11 -26.20 -4.83 -8.63
C GLU A 11 -26.32 -3.55 -7.81
N ALA A 12 -27.15 -3.60 -6.75
CA ALA A 12 -27.38 -2.47 -5.86
C ALA A 12 -26.25 -2.27 -4.83
N GLU A 13 -25.31 -3.21 -4.77
CA GLU A 13 -24.22 -3.23 -3.80
C GLU A 13 -22.96 -2.57 -4.37
N ASP A 14 -22.20 -1.91 -3.51
CA ASP A 14 -20.95 -1.28 -3.90
C ASP A 14 -19.90 -2.34 -4.32
N PRO A 15 -19.09 -2.11 -5.36
CA PRO A 15 -18.17 -3.13 -5.90
C PRO A 15 -17.15 -3.64 -4.88
N TYR A 16 -16.86 -4.94 -4.93
CA TYR A 16 -15.82 -5.56 -4.12
C TYR A 16 -14.54 -5.82 -4.91
N LYS A 17 -13.40 -5.48 -4.32
CA LYS A 17 -12.07 -5.83 -4.84
C LYS A 17 -11.35 -6.73 -3.86
N HIS A 18 -11.01 -7.93 -4.32
CA HIS A 18 -10.37 -8.95 -3.50
C HIS A 18 -8.89 -9.06 -3.80
N PHE A 19 -8.08 -9.09 -2.74
CA PHE A 19 -6.65 -9.25 -2.80
C PHE A 19 -6.19 -10.34 -1.82
N THR A 20 -5.19 -11.12 -2.21
CA THR A 20 -4.46 -12.01 -1.29
C THR A 20 -2.99 -11.65 -1.31
N TRP A 21 -2.48 -11.28 -0.14
CA TRP A 21 -1.12 -10.77 0.04
C TRP A 21 -0.33 -11.72 0.92
N ARG A 22 0.74 -12.29 0.37
CA ARG A 22 1.72 -13.10 1.08
C ARG A 22 2.87 -12.21 1.52
N ILE A 23 3.05 -12.11 2.83
CA ILE A 23 4.09 -11.29 3.45
C ILE A 23 5.29 -12.18 3.71
N THR A 24 6.42 -11.89 3.05
CA THR A 24 7.62 -12.74 3.09
C THR A 24 8.86 -11.89 3.26
N TYR A 25 9.90 -12.43 3.86
CA TYR A 25 11.24 -11.89 3.69
C TYR A 25 11.82 -12.27 2.33
N GLY A 26 12.50 -11.34 1.69
CA GLY A 26 13.36 -11.58 0.53
C GLY A 26 14.62 -10.73 0.59
N ILE A 27 15.62 -11.07 -0.23
CA ILE A 27 16.86 -10.31 -0.33
C ILE A 27 16.79 -9.40 -1.54
N ILE A 28 16.97 -8.10 -1.33
CA ILE A 28 17.10 -7.10 -2.40
C ILE A 28 18.27 -6.16 -2.11
N SER A 29 18.70 -5.41 -3.12
CA SER A 29 19.82 -4.46 -3.03
C SER A 29 19.45 -3.06 -3.54
N PRO A 30 18.55 -2.29 -2.88
CA PRO A 30 18.09 -1.00 -3.39
C PRO A 30 19.24 0.01 -3.54
N LEU A 31 20.21 -0.02 -2.62
CA LEU A 31 21.42 0.81 -2.64
C LEU A 31 22.69 0.01 -2.98
N GLY A 32 22.57 -1.18 -3.58
CA GLY A 32 23.71 -2.03 -3.95
C GLY A 32 24.27 -2.91 -2.82
N VAL A 33 23.64 -2.90 -1.64
CA VAL A 33 23.97 -3.78 -0.52
C VAL A 33 22.80 -4.75 -0.30
N ASN A 34 23.08 -6.05 -0.26
CA ASN A 34 22.07 -7.06 -0.01
C ASN A 34 21.48 -6.89 1.39
N GLN A 35 20.16 -6.75 1.45
CA GLN A 35 19.41 -6.60 2.68
C GLN A 35 18.16 -7.47 2.66
N GLN A 36 17.81 -7.98 3.83
CA GLN A 36 16.54 -8.64 4.06
C GLN A 36 15.42 -7.59 4.14
N VAL A 37 14.43 -7.72 3.27
CA VAL A 37 13.32 -6.79 3.08
C VAL A 37 11.99 -7.54 3.14
N ILE A 38 10.98 -6.89 3.71
CA ILE A 38 9.60 -7.36 3.72
C ILE A 38 8.98 -7.10 2.35
N LEU A 39 8.60 -8.18 1.68
CA LEU A 39 7.98 -8.18 0.36
C LEU A 39 6.50 -8.53 0.48
N ILE A 40 5.69 -7.97 -0.42
CA ILE A 40 4.29 -8.35 -0.59
C ILE A 40 4.17 -9.04 -1.94
N ASN A 41 3.79 -10.32 -1.94
CA ASN A 41 3.75 -11.16 -3.14
C ASN A 41 5.09 -11.11 -3.93
N GLY A 42 6.22 -11.09 -3.22
CA GLY A 42 7.56 -11.03 -3.81
C GLY A 42 7.95 -9.68 -4.41
N ARG A 43 7.17 -8.61 -4.17
CA ARG A 43 7.43 -7.27 -4.72
C ARG A 43 7.90 -6.27 -3.65
N PHE A 44 8.77 -5.36 -4.08
CA PHE A 44 9.17 -4.16 -3.35
C PHE A 44 9.33 -2.98 -4.34
N PRO A 45 8.64 -1.84 -4.12
CA PRO A 45 7.54 -1.65 -3.17
C PRO A 45 6.40 -2.67 -3.40
N GLY A 46 5.50 -2.77 -2.43
CA GLY A 46 4.32 -3.61 -2.54
C GLY A 46 3.40 -3.22 -3.71
N PRO A 47 2.48 -4.11 -4.13
CA PRO A 47 1.55 -3.83 -5.23
C PRO A 47 0.68 -2.62 -4.92
N GLU A 48 0.50 -1.72 -5.90
CA GLU A 48 -0.43 -0.60 -5.76
C GLU A 48 -1.88 -1.10 -5.73
N ILE A 49 -2.70 -0.55 -4.83
CA ILE A 49 -4.14 -0.73 -4.85
C ILE A 49 -4.75 0.40 -5.69
N HIS A 50 -5.49 0.02 -6.74
CA HIS A 50 -6.31 0.94 -7.51
C HIS A 50 -7.78 0.78 -7.14
N ALA A 51 -8.34 1.76 -6.43
CA ALA A 51 -9.73 1.80 -5.99
C ALA A 51 -10.49 2.96 -6.66
N VAL A 52 -11.79 2.80 -6.75
CA VAL A 52 -12.74 3.85 -7.13
C VAL A 52 -13.55 4.20 -5.88
N THR A 53 -14.03 5.44 -5.76
CA THR A 53 -14.98 5.82 -4.70
C THR A 53 -16.09 4.78 -4.56
N ASN A 54 -16.43 4.45 -3.32
CA ASN A 54 -17.35 3.41 -2.84
C ASN A 54 -16.86 1.97 -2.92
N ASP A 55 -15.71 1.65 -3.51
CA ASP A 55 -15.20 0.27 -3.50
C ASP A 55 -15.06 -0.28 -2.06
N ASN A 56 -15.41 -1.56 -1.90
CA ASN A 56 -15.09 -2.37 -0.74
C ASN A 56 -13.80 -3.16 -1.03
N LEU A 57 -12.73 -2.91 -0.27
CA LEU A 57 -11.45 -3.61 -0.43
C LEU A 57 -11.36 -4.75 0.57
N ILE A 58 -11.27 -5.99 0.08
CA ILE A 58 -11.14 -7.20 0.88
C ILE A 58 -9.73 -7.76 0.70
N ILE A 59 -8.87 -7.56 1.70
CA ILE A 59 -7.44 -7.83 1.59
C ILE A 59 -7.04 -8.91 2.60
N ASN A 60 -6.91 -10.14 2.14
CA ASN A 60 -6.45 -11.26 2.95
C ASN A 60 -4.91 -11.25 3.04
N VAL A 61 -4.40 -10.89 4.22
CA VAL A 61 -2.96 -10.81 4.51
C VAL A 61 -2.52 -12.08 5.20
N VAL A 62 -1.61 -12.83 4.57
CA VAL A 62 -1.03 -14.07 5.08
C VAL A 62 0.40 -13.80 5.53
N ASN A 63 0.65 -13.94 6.83
CA ASN A 63 1.96 -13.68 7.41
C ASN A 63 2.88 -14.91 7.30
N HIS A 64 3.89 -14.84 6.44
CA HIS A 64 4.97 -15.85 6.36
C HIS A 64 6.29 -15.36 6.99
N LEU A 65 6.27 -14.23 7.72
CA LEU A 65 7.41 -13.80 8.52
C LEU A 65 7.52 -14.67 9.79
N PRO A 66 8.73 -14.84 10.35
CA PRO A 66 8.95 -15.50 11.64
C PRO A 66 8.56 -14.63 12.85
N GLU A 67 7.88 -13.49 12.63
CA GLU A 67 7.50 -12.52 13.65
C GLU A 67 6.08 -11.98 13.39
N PRO A 68 5.39 -11.43 14.42
CA PRO A 68 4.06 -10.87 14.26
C PRO A 68 4.04 -9.69 13.28
N PHE A 69 2.94 -9.52 12.54
CA PHE A 69 2.83 -8.51 11.48
C PHE A 69 1.47 -7.79 11.52
N LEU A 70 1.45 -6.51 11.17
CA LEU A 70 0.23 -5.72 10.90
C LEU A 70 0.50 -4.75 9.75
N LEU A 71 -0.54 -4.48 8.96
CA LEU A 71 -0.56 -3.43 7.93
C LEU A 71 -1.58 -2.36 8.30
N THR A 72 -1.19 -1.10 8.17
CA THR A 72 -2.10 0.05 8.29
C THR A 72 -2.33 0.73 6.94
N TRP A 73 -3.46 1.42 6.83
CA TRP A 73 -3.99 2.01 5.60
C TRP A 73 -4.01 3.53 5.73
N ASN A 74 -2.83 4.15 5.59
CA ASN A 74 -2.63 5.53 5.97
C ASN A 74 -3.54 6.48 5.19
N GLY A 75 -4.33 7.26 5.93
CA GLY A 75 -5.27 8.23 5.39
C GLY A 75 -6.61 7.65 4.93
N VAL A 76 -6.77 6.31 4.81
CA VAL A 76 -8.09 5.70 4.62
C VAL A 76 -8.89 5.83 5.93
N GLN A 77 -10.05 6.44 5.85
CA GLN A 77 -10.90 6.71 6.99
C GLN A 77 -11.68 5.45 7.38
N GLN A 78 -11.28 4.85 8.50
CA GLN A 78 -11.92 3.67 9.07
C GLN A 78 -13.25 3.99 9.77
N ARG A 79 -14.18 4.67 9.07
CA ARG A 79 -15.43 5.18 9.65
C ARG A 79 -16.30 4.04 10.17
N LYS A 80 -16.43 3.96 11.49
CA LYS A 80 -17.12 2.88 12.23
C LYS A 80 -16.51 1.49 11.97
N ASN A 81 -15.20 1.45 11.68
CA ASN A 81 -14.49 0.24 11.25
C ASN A 81 -13.06 0.19 11.83
N SER A 82 -12.86 0.71 13.04
CA SER A 82 -11.53 0.91 13.64
C SER A 82 -10.72 -0.38 13.81
N TRP A 83 -11.38 -1.54 13.98
CA TRP A 83 -10.75 -2.86 14.04
C TRP A 83 -10.17 -3.34 12.70
N GLN A 84 -10.23 -2.51 11.65
CA GLN A 84 -9.61 -2.74 10.35
C GLN A 84 -8.43 -1.79 10.10
N ASP A 85 -8.10 -0.93 11.06
CA ASP A 85 -7.03 0.07 10.91
C ASP A 85 -5.63 -0.56 10.89
N GLY A 86 -5.49 -1.73 11.53
CA GLY A 86 -4.26 -2.52 11.49
C GLY A 86 -3.10 -1.85 12.20
N VAL A 87 -3.38 -1.22 13.34
CA VAL A 87 -2.39 -0.72 14.28
C VAL A 87 -2.47 -1.50 15.59
N TYR A 88 -1.37 -1.51 16.36
CA TYR A 88 -1.40 -2.14 17.67
C TYR A 88 -2.41 -1.41 18.57
N GLY A 89 -3.29 -2.18 19.22
CA GLY A 89 -4.39 -1.65 20.04
C GLY A 89 -5.76 -1.72 19.36
N THR A 90 -5.83 -1.50 18.05
CA THR A 90 -7.08 -1.76 17.29
C THR A 90 -7.13 -3.19 16.76
N ASN A 91 -5.97 -3.77 16.47
CA ASN A 91 -5.80 -5.14 15.98
C ASN A 91 -4.79 -5.91 16.83
N CYS A 92 -5.09 -7.19 17.06
CA CYS A 92 -4.06 -8.14 17.49
C CYS A 92 -3.12 -8.43 16.32
N PRO A 93 -1.79 -8.49 16.53
CA PRO A 93 -0.84 -8.85 15.49
C PRO A 93 -1.16 -10.20 14.81
N ILE A 94 -0.98 -10.25 13.49
CA ILE A 94 -1.09 -11.49 12.72
C ILE A 94 0.12 -12.34 13.05
N LEU A 95 -0.08 -13.43 13.78
CA LEU A 95 1.02 -14.32 14.18
C LEU A 95 1.64 -15.04 12.97
N PRO A 96 2.89 -15.52 13.07
CA PRO A 96 3.54 -16.33 12.03
C PRO A 96 2.66 -17.49 11.56
N GLY A 97 2.53 -17.63 10.24
CA GLY A 97 1.72 -18.67 9.59
C GLY A 97 0.21 -18.44 9.68
N ARG A 98 -0.25 -17.34 10.27
CA ARG A 98 -1.67 -16.96 10.34
C ARG A 98 -2.02 -15.91 9.28
N ASN A 99 -3.31 -15.68 9.12
CA ASN A 99 -3.84 -14.66 8.23
C ASN A 99 -4.85 -13.77 8.96
N PHE A 100 -5.11 -12.62 8.36
CA PHE A 100 -6.19 -11.73 8.74
C PHE A 100 -6.71 -11.05 7.47
N THR A 101 -8.03 -10.95 7.35
CA THR A 101 -8.66 -10.28 6.21
C THR A 101 -9.08 -8.88 6.63
N TYR A 102 -8.47 -7.90 5.99
CA TYR A 102 -8.87 -6.50 6.12
C TYR A 102 -10.08 -6.22 5.22
N THR A 103 -11.11 -5.58 5.78
CA THR A 103 -12.31 -5.15 5.05
C THR A 103 -12.40 -3.63 5.14
N LEU A 104 -12.05 -2.94 4.06
CA LEU A 104 -12.00 -1.48 4.00
C LEU A 104 -13.12 -0.96 3.11
N GLN A 105 -13.71 0.17 3.51
CA GLN A 105 -14.67 0.89 2.68
C GLN A 105 -14.09 2.26 2.36
N VAL A 106 -13.72 2.50 1.10
CA VAL A 106 -13.09 3.78 0.72
C VAL A 106 -14.10 4.92 0.59
N LYS A 107 -15.38 4.60 0.40
CA LYS A 107 -16.51 5.55 0.40
C LYS A 107 -16.24 6.75 -0.54
N ASP A 108 -16.43 7.96 -0.04
CA ASP A 108 -16.29 9.25 -0.71
C ASP A 108 -14.84 9.76 -0.80
N GLN A 109 -13.83 9.01 -0.33
CA GLN A 109 -12.45 9.46 -0.42
C GLN A 109 -11.95 9.44 -1.85
N ILE A 110 -11.25 10.50 -2.24
CA ILE A 110 -10.53 10.62 -3.50
C ILE A 110 -9.13 11.09 -3.18
N GLY A 111 -8.14 10.47 -3.79
CA GLY A 111 -6.75 10.89 -3.72
C GLY A 111 -5.79 9.73 -3.58
N SER A 112 -4.57 10.06 -3.16
CA SER A 112 -3.47 9.13 -2.98
C SER A 112 -3.13 8.93 -1.52
N PHE A 113 -3.03 7.65 -1.20
CA PHE A 113 -2.83 7.08 0.10
C PHE A 113 -1.73 6.03 -0.02
N PHE A 114 -1.36 5.44 1.09
CA PHE A 114 -0.38 4.36 1.09
C PHE A 114 -0.62 3.47 2.28
N TYR A 115 -0.15 2.23 2.18
CA TYR A 115 -0.17 1.29 3.27
C TYR A 115 1.26 0.96 3.68
N PHE A 116 1.45 0.60 4.95
CA PHE A 116 2.76 0.18 5.46
C PHE A 116 2.63 -0.66 6.73
N PRO A 117 3.67 -1.43 7.09
CA PRO A 117 3.66 -2.23 8.30
C PRO A 117 3.69 -1.34 9.55
N SER A 118 2.76 -1.54 10.48
CA SER A 118 2.60 -0.65 11.64
C SER A 118 3.36 -1.11 12.89
N LEU A 119 3.98 -2.29 12.86
CA LEU A 119 4.70 -2.85 14.01
C LEU A 119 6.18 -2.53 13.95
N ASP A 120 6.72 -2.19 15.13
CA ASP A 120 8.14 -1.98 15.35
C ASP A 120 8.78 -1.06 14.29
N LEU A 121 9.85 -1.51 13.64
CA LEU A 121 10.48 -0.82 12.52
C LEU A 121 10.26 -1.55 11.18
N HIS A 122 9.22 -2.36 11.06
CA HIS A 122 8.97 -3.13 9.83
C HIS A 122 8.89 -2.25 8.58
N LYS A 123 8.29 -1.05 8.69
CA LYS A 123 8.26 -0.05 7.60
C LYS A 123 9.66 0.29 7.05
N ALA A 124 10.68 0.34 7.92
CA ALA A 124 12.06 0.62 7.51
C ALA A 124 12.69 -0.52 6.70
N ALA A 125 12.09 -1.72 6.74
CA ALA A 125 12.48 -2.87 5.93
C ALA A 125 11.51 -3.15 4.78
N GLY A 126 10.63 -2.22 4.41
CA GLY A 126 9.70 -2.39 3.29
C GLY A 126 8.28 -2.73 3.72
N GLY A 127 7.61 -3.60 2.95
CA GLY A 127 6.20 -3.95 3.16
C GLY A 127 5.21 -2.81 2.92
N PHE A 128 5.64 -1.70 2.31
CA PHE A 128 4.81 -0.54 2.00
C PHE A 128 4.47 -0.47 0.51
N GLY A 129 3.38 0.20 0.16
CA GLY A 129 2.97 0.43 -1.22
C GLY A 129 1.88 1.48 -1.32
N GLY A 130 1.57 1.89 -2.55
CA GLY A 130 0.57 2.93 -2.83
C GLY A 130 -0.87 2.41 -2.77
N LEU A 131 -1.79 3.30 -2.43
CA LEU A 131 -3.23 3.08 -2.51
C LEU A 131 -3.83 4.33 -3.15
N ARG A 132 -4.37 4.21 -4.35
CA ARG A 132 -5.02 5.31 -5.06
C ARG A 132 -6.52 5.09 -5.09
N ILE A 133 -7.28 6.13 -4.77
CA ILE A 133 -8.73 6.15 -4.87
C ILE A 133 -9.15 7.23 -5.86
N VAL A 134 -9.70 6.83 -7.01
CA VAL A 134 -10.15 7.75 -8.05
C VAL A 134 -11.66 7.98 -7.95
N SER A 135 -12.12 9.12 -8.46
CA SER A 135 -13.55 9.41 -8.59
C SER A 135 -14.23 8.39 -9.50
N ARG A 136 -15.47 8.00 -9.18
CA ARG A 136 -16.29 7.17 -10.08
C ARG A 136 -16.57 7.89 -11.40
N GLN A 137 -16.77 7.10 -12.45
CA GLN A 137 -17.11 7.61 -13.77
C GLN A 137 -18.37 8.51 -13.71
N GLY A 138 -18.29 9.66 -14.37
CA GLY A 138 -19.38 10.64 -14.42
C GLY A 138 -19.40 11.63 -13.25
N ILE A 139 -18.55 11.48 -12.24
CA ILE A 139 -18.38 12.48 -11.17
C ILE A 139 -17.13 13.31 -11.46
N PRO A 140 -17.29 14.59 -11.86
CA PRO A 140 -16.16 15.42 -12.25
C PRO A 140 -15.28 15.78 -11.05
N VAL A 141 -13.98 15.85 -11.31
CA VAL A 141 -12.97 16.39 -10.38
C VAL A 141 -12.66 17.85 -10.75
N PRO A 142 -12.18 18.69 -9.82
CA PRO A 142 -11.97 20.13 -10.06
C PRO A 142 -10.69 20.42 -10.89
N PHE A 143 -10.36 19.55 -11.84
CA PHE A 143 -9.23 19.66 -12.74
C PHE A 143 -9.50 18.86 -14.03
N PRO A 144 -8.86 19.20 -15.16
CA PRO A 144 -8.97 18.44 -16.41
C PRO A 144 -8.46 17.01 -16.25
N GLU A 145 -8.99 16.08 -17.04
CA GLU A 145 -8.52 14.70 -17.05
C GLU A 145 -7.03 14.64 -17.46
N PRO A 146 -6.16 14.02 -16.64
CA PRO A 146 -4.74 13.92 -16.91
C PRO A 146 -4.47 12.92 -18.05
N ALA A 147 -3.34 13.08 -18.74
CA ALA A 147 -2.92 12.12 -19.75
C ALA A 147 -2.42 10.81 -19.14
N ALA A 148 -1.86 10.86 -17.92
CA ALA A 148 -1.47 9.70 -17.16
C ALA A 148 -1.34 10.01 -15.65
N ASP A 149 -1.49 8.96 -14.86
CA ASP A 149 -1.36 8.99 -13.41
C ASP A 149 -0.17 8.16 -12.93
N TYR A 150 0.66 8.76 -12.08
CA TYR A 150 1.83 8.09 -11.52
C TYR A 150 1.80 8.14 -9.99
N THR A 151 2.05 6.98 -9.36
CA THR A 151 2.30 6.90 -7.92
C THR A 151 3.80 7.01 -7.66
N VAL A 152 4.19 7.94 -6.78
CA VAL A 152 5.58 8.23 -6.41
C VAL A 152 5.75 8.04 -4.91
N LEU A 153 6.41 6.95 -4.53
CA LEU A 153 6.79 6.63 -3.15
C LEU A 153 8.21 7.11 -2.91
N ILE A 154 8.39 8.06 -2.00
CA ILE A 154 9.69 8.62 -1.63
C ILE A 154 9.95 8.30 -0.16
N GLY A 155 11.10 7.70 0.13
CA GLY A 155 11.48 7.34 1.49
C GLY A 155 12.99 7.30 1.67
N ASP A 156 13.45 7.52 2.89
CA ASP A 156 14.83 7.29 3.28
C ASP A 156 15.11 5.78 3.39
N TRP A 157 16.38 5.40 3.25
CA TRP A 157 16.79 3.99 3.30
C TRP A 157 18.06 3.79 4.12
N TYR A 158 18.00 2.84 5.04
CA TYR A 158 19.10 2.47 5.93
C TYR A 158 19.80 1.22 5.42
N LEU A 159 21.12 1.12 5.63
CA LEU A 159 21.89 -0.10 5.30
C LEU A 159 21.79 -1.18 6.39
N PHE A 160 21.17 -0.86 7.53
CA PHE A 160 20.89 -1.84 8.59
C PHE A 160 19.46 -2.37 8.47
N GLY A 161 19.29 -3.67 8.72
CA GLY A 161 17.97 -4.28 8.81
C GLY A 161 17.18 -3.74 9.99
N HIS A 162 15.84 -3.78 9.89
CA HIS A 162 14.96 -3.17 10.90
C HIS A 162 15.18 -3.68 12.32
N GLN A 163 15.48 -4.97 12.51
CA GLN A 163 15.79 -5.53 13.83
C GLN A 163 17.03 -4.89 14.46
N ARG A 164 18.07 -4.61 13.65
CA ARG A 164 19.27 -3.93 14.12
C ARG A 164 18.98 -2.46 14.45
N LEU A 165 18.19 -1.77 13.62
CA LEU A 165 17.77 -0.40 13.91
C LEU A 165 16.96 -0.33 15.20
N ARG A 166 16.06 -1.29 15.42
CA ARG A 166 15.26 -1.41 16.65
C ARG A 166 16.17 -1.61 17.86
N ASN A 167 17.10 -2.56 17.78
CA ASN A 167 18.05 -2.81 18.88
C ASN A 167 18.92 -1.59 19.22
N ILE A 168 19.21 -0.71 18.27
CA ILE A 168 19.92 0.56 18.51
C ILE A 168 19.01 1.52 19.30
N LEU A 169 17.77 1.69 18.87
CA LEU A 169 16.78 2.54 19.55
C LEU A 169 16.45 2.04 20.97
N ASP A 170 16.27 0.73 21.15
CA ASP A 170 15.96 0.11 22.45
C ASP A 170 17.09 0.31 23.48
N ARG A 171 18.31 0.58 23.01
CA ARG A 171 19.46 0.95 23.87
C ARG A 171 19.55 2.45 24.15
N GLY A 172 18.58 3.25 23.69
CA GLY A 172 18.58 4.71 23.81
C GLY A 172 19.60 5.40 22.89
N ILE A 173 20.08 4.73 21.85
CA ILE A 173 21.08 5.27 20.92
C ILE A 173 20.35 5.78 19.67
N MET A 174 20.76 6.94 19.16
CA MET A 174 20.23 7.48 17.91
C MET A 174 20.64 6.58 16.73
N PRO A 175 19.72 6.22 15.81
CA PRO A 175 20.08 5.45 14.63
C PRO A 175 21.04 6.27 13.75
N PRO A 176 21.87 5.59 12.94
CA PRO A 176 22.74 6.30 11.98
C PRO A 176 21.89 7.10 11.00
N THR A 177 22.51 8.07 10.31
CA THR A 177 21.84 8.73 9.19
C THR A 177 21.47 7.71 8.10
N PRO A 178 20.33 7.88 7.41
CA PRO A 178 20.00 7.07 6.24
C PRO A 178 21.10 7.16 5.18
N ALA A 179 21.33 6.07 4.45
CA ALA A 179 22.37 6.01 3.42
C ALA A 179 21.92 6.60 2.06
N GLY A 180 20.62 6.83 1.89
CA GLY A 180 20.09 7.45 0.68
C GLY A 180 18.58 7.59 0.72
N ILE A 181 18.05 8.11 -0.38
CA ILE A 181 16.61 8.20 -0.67
C ILE A 181 16.30 7.20 -1.78
N LEU A 182 15.16 6.53 -1.67
CA LEU A 182 14.58 5.72 -2.73
C LEU A 182 13.36 6.43 -3.31
N ILE A 183 13.23 6.39 -4.63
CA ILE A 183 12.02 6.78 -5.36
C ILE A 183 11.48 5.51 -6.01
N ASN A 184 10.26 5.10 -5.64
CA ASN A 184 9.64 3.84 -6.06
C ASN A 184 10.56 2.62 -5.84
N GLY A 185 11.30 2.62 -4.73
CA GLY A 185 12.24 1.54 -4.36
C GLY A 185 13.59 1.56 -5.08
N LEU A 186 13.86 2.58 -5.91
CA LEU A 186 15.08 2.71 -6.70
C LEU A 186 15.96 3.85 -6.18
N ARG A 187 17.28 3.62 -6.13
CA ARG A 187 18.31 4.64 -5.78
C ARG A 187 18.42 5.75 -6.82
N SER A 188 18.36 5.37 -8.09
CA SER A 188 18.53 6.20 -9.27
C SER A 188 17.77 5.56 -10.43
N ASN A 189 17.39 6.33 -11.46
CA ASN A 189 16.66 5.86 -12.65
C ASN A 189 15.16 5.62 -12.47
N ALA A 190 14.47 6.37 -11.59
CA ALA A 190 13.03 6.53 -11.74
C ALA A 190 12.77 7.31 -13.04
N VAL A 191 12.28 6.63 -14.07
CA VAL A 191 11.99 7.23 -15.38
C VAL A 191 10.49 7.42 -15.50
N PHE A 192 10.06 8.67 -15.62
CA PHE A 192 8.69 9.02 -15.95
C PHE A 192 8.64 9.43 -17.43
N ARG A 193 7.76 8.81 -18.21
CA ARG A 193 7.55 9.21 -19.61
C ARG A 193 6.53 10.34 -19.62
N VAL A 194 6.94 11.47 -20.17
CA VAL A 194 6.11 12.67 -20.28
C VAL A 194 6.00 13.05 -21.74
N GLU A 195 4.77 13.23 -22.22
CA GLU A 195 4.52 13.78 -23.53
C GLU A 195 4.40 15.31 -23.43
N GLN A 196 5.07 16.04 -24.33
CA GLN A 196 5.08 17.50 -24.29
C GLN A 196 3.64 18.04 -24.45
N GLY A 197 3.24 18.95 -23.54
CA GLY A 197 1.91 19.54 -23.55
C GLY A 197 0.85 18.74 -22.80
N THR A 198 1.21 17.62 -22.15
CA THR A 198 0.28 16.84 -21.33
C THR A 198 0.38 17.19 -19.84
N SER A 199 -0.75 17.16 -19.13
CA SER A 199 -0.80 17.23 -17.67
C SER A 199 -0.73 15.83 -17.08
N LEU A 200 0.18 15.64 -16.13
CA LEU A 200 0.31 14.44 -15.32
C LEU A 200 -0.14 14.76 -13.90
N ILE A 201 -0.78 13.81 -13.23
CA ILE A 201 -1.07 13.95 -11.80
C ILE A 201 -0.59 12.75 -11.02
N THR A 202 -0.33 13.01 -9.74
CA THR A 202 -0.44 12.03 -8.68
C THR A 202 -1.74 12.39 -8.00
N TYR A 203 -2.67 11.44 -7.88
CA TYR A 203 -3.86 11.65 -7.06
C TYR A 203 -3.46 11.98 -5.60
#